data_AF-A0A388TD18-F1
#
_entry.id   AF-A0A388TD18-F1
#
_cell.length_a   1.000
_cell.length_b   1.000
_cell.length_c   1.000
_cell.angle_alpha   90.00
_cell.angle_beta   90.00
_cell.angle_gamma   90.00
#
_symmetry.space_group_name_H-M   'P 1'
#
loop_
_entity.id
_entity.type
_entity.pdbx_description
1 polymer ?
#
loop_
_entity_poly.entity_id
_entity_poly.type
_entity_poly.pdbx_seq_one_letter_code
_entity_poly.pdbx_strand_id
1 'polypeptide(L)'
;MNKEITSETLKKLLSQKLTLLREKSGETMEETAFDLGLDTSDYFKFLKGKRLPHLLTLLRLGQKYGVSLSWWFSELEGIPSNKMQSKNNSLELRVARIIGNLDDRLQKAALSMLKASVKNLLSVSR
;
A
#
# COMPACT_ATOMS: atom_id res chain seq x y z
N MET A 1 -1.86 -19.03 -11.69
CA MET A 1 -1.50 -17.99 -12.69
C MET A 1 -0.88 -16.81 -11.95
N ASN A 2 0.41 -16.55 -12.15
CA ASN A 2 1.02 -15.30 -11.68
C ASN A 2 0.42 -14.16 -12.52
N LYS A 3 -0.56 -13.45 -11.96
CA LYS A 3 -1.08 -12.23 -12.59
C LYS A 3 -0.03 -11.14 -12.36
N GLU A 4 0.74 -10.82 -13.39
CA GLU A 4 1.62 -9.65 -13.35
C GLU A 4 0.78 -8.37 -13.21
N ILE A 5 1.18 -7.51 -12.27
CA ILE A 5 0.60 -6.17 -12.15
C ILE A 5 1.22 -5.32 -13.26
N THR A 6 0.39 -4.87 -14.20
CA THR A 6 0.80 -3.99 -15.30
C THR A 6 0.00 -2.70 -15.25
N SER A 7 0.51 -1.66 -15.93
CA SER A 7 -0.23 -0.40 -16.12
C SER A 7 -1.66 -0.64 -16.61
N GLU A 8 -1.82 -1.55 -17.57
CA GLU A 8 -3.11 -1.80 -18.20
C GLU A 8 -4.08 -2.54 -17.28
N THR A 9 -3.60 -3.48 -16.46
CA THR A 9 -4.46 -4.15 -15.47
C THR A 9 -4.92 -3.19 -14.38
N LEU A 10 -4.05 -2.28 -13.94
CA LEU A 10 -4.41 -1.22 -12.97
C LEU A 10 -5.40 -0.22 -13.55
N LYS A 11 -5.18 0.27 -14.78
CA LYS A 11 -6.11 1.18 -15.45
C LYS A 11 -7.51 0.58 -15.58
N LYS A 12 -7.59 -0.70 -15.98
CA LYS A 12 -8.85 -1.43 -16.10
C LYS A 12 -9.54 -1.60 -14.74
N LEU A 13 -8.78 -1.96 -13.70
CA LEU A 13 -9.32 -2.14 -12.35
C LEU A 13 -9.91 -0.84 -11.80
N LEU A 14 -9.13 0.24 -11.84
CA LEU A 14 -9.55 1.54 -11.33
C LEU A 14 -10.72 2.11 -12.13
N SER A 15 -10.74 1.95 -13.46
CA SER A 15 -11.82 2.46 -14.29
C SER A 15 -13.15 1.78 -14.00
N GLN A 16 -13.16 0.46 -13.82
CA GLN A 16 -14.36 -0.30 -13.46
C GLN A 16 -14.91 0.13 -12.10
N LYS A 17 -14.03 0.25 -11.10
CA LYS A 17 -14.41 0.70 -9.76
C LYS A 17 -14.94 2.13 -9.74
N LEU A 18 -14.24 3.03 -10.42
CA LEU A 18 -14.64 4.44 -10.50
C LEU A 18 -15.97 4.60 -11.22
N THR A 19 -16.21 3.83 -12.28
CA THR A 19 -17.49 3.83 -13.00
C THR A 19 -18.63 3.39 -12.08
N LEU A 20 -18.43 2.31 -11.33
CA LEU A 20 -19.40 1.82 -10.35
C LEU A 20 -19.70 2.85 -9.26
N LEU A 21 -18.68 3.55 -8.76
CA LEU A 21 -18.86 4.60 -7.73
C LEU A 21 -19.66 5.78 -8.28
N ARG A 22 -19.36 6.25 -9.49
CA ARG A 22 -20.09 7.35 -10.14
C ARG A 22 -21.55 6.97 -10.43
N GLU A 23 -21.78 5.77 -10.95
CA GLU A 23 -23.14 5.29 -11.21
C GLU A 23 -23.97 5.21 -9.93
N LYS A 24 -23.35 4.84 -8.81
CA LYS A 24 -24.00 4.83 -7.49
C LYS A 24 -24.24 6.21 -6.91
N SER A 25 -23.39 7.20 -7.21
CA SER A 25 -23.63 8.57 -6.72
C SER A 25 -24.74 9.29 -7.48
N GLY A 26 -25.02 8.87 -8.72
CA GLY A 26 -26.04 9.51 -9.57
C GLY A 26 -25.59 10.84 -10.18
N GLU A 27 -24.34 11.25 -9.94
CA GLU A 27 -23.77 12.51 -10.41
C GLU A 27 -23.33 12.41 -11.89
N THR A 28 -23.42 13.56 -12.56
CA THR A 28 -22.85 13.71 -13.90
C THR A 28 -21.33 13.69 -13.85
N MET A 29 -20.70 13.49 -15.02
CA MET A 29 -19.23 13.51 -15.10
C MET A 29 -18.68 14.90 -14.81
N GLU A 30 -19.42 15.93 -15.22
CA GLU A 30 -19.12 17.34 -15.09
C GLU A 30 -19.15 17.75 -13.62
N GLU A 31 -20.22 17.41 -12.88
CA GLU A 31 -20.33 17.66 -11.44
C GLU A 31 -19.22 16.95 -10.67
N THR A 32 -18.97 15.68 -10.99
CA THR A 32 -17.91 14.91 -10.32
C THR A 32 -16.52 15.51 -10.57
N ALA A 33 -16.23 15.91 -11.81
CA ALA A 33 -14.96 16.52 -12.16
C ALA A 33 -14.77 17.87 -11.45
N PHE A 34 -15.82 18.69 -11.40
CA PHE A 34 -15.84 19.97 -10.70
C PHE A 34 -15.53 19.80 -9.21
N ASP A 35 -16.21 18.89 -8.52
CA ASP A 35 -16.00 18.62 -7.08
C ASP A 35 -14.58 18.15 -6.76
N LEU A 36 -13.97 17.39 -7.68
CA LEU A 36 -12.63 16.86 -7.51
C LEU A 36 -11.53 17.88 -7.90
N GLY A 37 -11.93 19.03 -8.46
CA GLY A 37 -11.03 20.03 -9.02
C GLY A 37 -10.23 19.49 -10.20
N LEU A 38 -10.89 18.73 -11.08
CA LEU A 38 -10.32 18.09 -12.26
C LEU A 38 -10.93 18.64 -13.54
N ASP A 39 -10.17 18.59 -14.64
CA ASP A 39 -10.74 18.76 -15.97
C ASP A 39 -11.65 17.58 -16.32
N THR A 40 -12.83 17.85 -16.89
CA THR A 40 -13.80 16.83 -17.29
C THR A 40 -13.19 15.80 -18.25
N SER A 41 -12.28 16.21 -19.13
CA SER A 41 -11.61 15.31 -20.07
C SER A 41 -10.67 14.35 -19.35
N ASP A 42 -10.00 14.79 -18.29
CA ASP A 42 -9.14 13.93 -17.49
C ASP A 42 -9.96 12.94 -16.66
N TYR A 43 -11.07 13.39 -16.06
CA TYR A 43 -12.01 12.49 -15.39
C TYR A 43 -12.58 11.43 -16.35
N PHE A 44 -12.95 11.83 -17.57
CA PHE A 44 -13.40 10.91 -18.62
C PHE A 44 -12.33 9.88 -19.01
N LYS A 45 -11.05 10.29 -19.12
CA LYS A 45 -9.95 9.34 -19.39
C LYS A 45 -9.78 8.32 -18.27
N PHE A 46 -10.04 8.69 -17.01
CA PHE A 46 -10.02 7.76 -15.89
C PHE A 46 -11.17 6.74 -15.99
N LEU A 47 -12.40 7.19 -16.26
CA LEU A 47 -13.56 6.32 -16.46
C LEU A 47 -13.37 5.34 -17.62
N LYS A 48 -12.68 5.75 -18.69
CA LYS A 48 -12.37 4.88 -19.83
C LYS A 48 -11.13 4.02 -19.64
N GLY A 49 -10.43 4.13 -18.51
CA GLY A 49 -9.16 3.41 -18.27
C GLY A 49 -8.06 3.79 -19.26
N LYS A 50 -8.13 4.97 -19.88
CA LYS A 50 -7.09 5.47 -20.79
C LYS A 50 -5.91 6.06 -20.03
N ARG A 51 -6.16 6.59 -18.84
CA ARG A 51 -5.16 7.22 -17.97
C ARG A 51 -5.35 6.72 -16.53
N LEU A 52 -4.23 6.57 -15.82
CA LEU A 52 -4.25 6.30 -14.38
C LEU A 52 -4.36 7.63 -13.62
N PRO A 53 -5.24 7.76 -12.62
CA PRO A 53 -5.22 8.92 -11.73
C PRO A 53 -3.92 8.96 -10.93
N HIS A 54 -3.43 10.16 -10.65
CA HIS A 54 -2.32 10.34 -9.71
C HIS A 54 -2.77 9.97 -8.29
N LEU A 55 -1.82 9.65 -7.41
CA LEU A 55 -2.11 9.25 -6.03
C LEU A 55 -2.99 10.28 -5.30
N LEU A 56 -2.70 11.57 -5.46
CA LEU A 56 -3.51 12.64 -4.85
C LEU A 56 -4.96 12.61 -5.35
N THR A 57 -5.16 12.40 -6.65
CA THR A 57 -6.50 12.26 -7.24
C THR A 57 -7.21 11.02 -6.71
N LEU A 58 -6.50 9.90 -6.57
CA LEU A 58 -7.05 8.67 -6.02
C LEU A 58 -7.48 8.83 -4.55
N LEU A 59 -6.73 9.61 -3.76
CA LEU A 59 -7.10 9.95 -2.38
C LEU A 59 -8.35 10.85 -2.33
N ARG A 60 -8.45 11.86 -3.20
CA ARG A 60 -9.65 12.71 -3.31
C ARG A 60 -10.88 11.90 -3.70
N LEU A 61 -10.73 10.98 -4.64
CA LEU A 61 -11.78 10.02 -5.01
C LEU A 61 -12.19 9.16 -3.80
N GLY A 62 -11.21 8.66 -3.04
CA GLY A 62 -11.48 7.93 -1.80
C GLY A 62 -12.29 8.74 -0.79
N GLN A 63 -11.93 10.00 -0.58
CA GLN A 63 -12.65 10.92 0.30
C GLN A 63 -14.08 11.20 -0.19
N LYS A 64 -14.28 11.50 -1.48
CA LYS A 64 -15.61 11.78 -2.07
C LYS A 64 -16.55 10.59 -1.93
N TYR A 65 -16.06 9.38 -2.22
CA TYR A 65 -16.88 8.17 -2.24
C TYR A 65 -16.86 7.35 -0.93
N GLY A 66 -16.16 7.82 0.10
CA GLY A 66 -16.05 7.11 1.38
C GLY A 66 -15.33 5.76 1.29
N VAL A 67 -14.35 5.61 0.38
CA VAL A 67 -13.58 4.36 0.19
C VAL A 67 -12.11 4.53 0.58
N SER A 68 -11.51 3.50 1.16
CA SER A 68 -10.11 3.49 1.55
C SER A 68 -9.17 3.29 0.36
N LEU A 69 -7.89 3.63 0.52
CA LEU A 69 -6.89 3.37 -0.51
C LEU A 69 -6.74 1.86 -0.80
N SER A 70 -6.83 1.02 0.23
CA SER A 70 -6.77 -0.44 0.09
C SER A 70 -7.94 -0.99 -0.73
N TRP A 71 -9.12 -0.39 -0.62
CA TRP A 71 -10.30 -0.82 -1.37
C TRP A 71 -10.07 -0.79 -2.87
N TRP A 72 -9.30 0.16 -3.42
CA TRP A 72 -9.01 0.21 -4.86
C TRP A 72 -8.27 -1.04 -5.37
N PHE A 73 -7.53 -1.71 -4.50
CA PHE A 73 -6.61 -2.79 -4.83
C PHE A 73 -6.98 -4.14 -4.19
N SER A 74 -8.19 -4.29 -3.64
CA SER A 74 -8.63 -5.49 -2.92
C SER A 74 -8.54 -6.78 -3.75
N GLU A 75 -8.72 -6.72 -5.07
CA GLU A 75 -8.61 -7.88 -5.98
C GLU A 75 -7.15 -8.26 -6.27
N LEU A 76 -6.20 -7.43 -5.82
CA LEU A 76 -4.77 -7.67 -5.89
C LEU A 76 -4.23 -8.32 -4.61
N GLU A 77 -5.04 -8.50 -3.55
CA GLU A 77 -4.61 -9.07 -2.26
C GLU A 77 -4.16 -10.55 -2.35
N GLY A 78 -4.28 -11.20 -3.51
CA GLY A 78 -3.74 -12.52 -3.80
C GLY A 78 -2.43 -12.53 -4.59
N ILE A 79 -1.88 -11.36 -4.95
CA ILE A 79 -0.60 -11.28 -5.65
C ILE A 79 0.50 -11.47 -4.61
N PRO A 80 1.43 -12.42 -4.78
CA PRO A 80 2.58 -12.51 -3.91
C PRO A 80 3.33 -11.19 -4.01
N SER A 81 3.10 -10.31 -3.04
CA SER A 81 4.03 -9.22 -2.77
C SER A 81 5.38 -9.91 -2.69
N ASN A 82 6.29 -9.54 -3.57
CA ASN A 82 7.70 -9.78 -3.34
C ASN A 82 8.02 -8.95 -2.10
N LYS A 83 7.65 -9.50 -0.94
CA LYS A 83 8.02 -9.00 0.38
C LYS A 83 9.53 -9.05 0.32
N MET A 84 10.17 -7.92 0.03
CA MET A 84 11.56 -7.71 0.38
C MET A 84 11.70 -8.21 1.83
N GLN A 85 12.29 -9.39 1.97
CA GLN A 85 12.72 -10.01 3.23
C GLN A 85 11.68 -10.06 4.38
N SER A 86 10.52 -10.69 4.18
CA SER A 86 9.64 -11.02 5.33
C SER A 86 9.18 -12.48 5.30
N LYS A 87 10.15 -13.36 5.09
CA LYS A 87 10.05 -14.79 5.44
C LYS A 87 11.30 -15.35 6.15
N ASN A 88 12.36 -14.56 6.31
CA ASN A 88 13.51 -14.87 7.15
C ASN A 88 13.56 -13.72 8.19
N ASN A 89 13.33 -13.82 9.49
CA ASN A 89 13.10 -14.94 10.39
C ASN A 89 11.93 -14.62 11.34
N SER A 90 11.01 -15.56 11.55
CA SER A 90 9.93 -15.42 12.57
C SER A 90 10.49 -15.09 13.96
N LEU A 91 11.75 -15.47 14.22
CA LEU A 91 12.47 -15.18 15.46
C LEU A 91 12.88 -13.72 15.59
N GLU A 92 13.39 -13.09 14.53
CA GLU A 92 13.82 -11.68 14.57
C GLU A 92 12.63 -10.75 14.85
N LEU A 93 11.48 -11.01 14.23
CA LEU A 93 10.25 -10.27 14.50
C LEU A 93 9.72 -10.48 15.92
N ARG A 94 9.88 -11.70 16.45
CA ARG A 94 9.53 -12.00 17.85
C ARG A 94 10.46 -11.26 18.81
N VAL A 95 11.77 -11.28 18.56
CA VAL A 95 12.77 -10.57 19.35
C VAL A 95 12.54 -9.06 19.29
N ALA A 96 12.29 -8.49 18.11
CA ALA A 96 11.99 -7.07 17.94
C ALA A 96 10.73 -6.65 18.69
N ARG A 97 9.66 -7.47 18.65
CA ARG A 97 8.43 -7.21 19.40
C ARG A 97 8.64 -7.27 20.91
N ILE A 98 9.39 -8.27 21.39
CA ILE A 98 9.70 -8.39 22.82
C ILE A 98 10.50 -7.17 23.28
N ILE A 99 11.54 -6.79 22.55
CA ILE A 99 12.37 -5.61 22.87
C ILE A 99 11.53 -4.34 22.84
N GLY A 100 10.69 -4.13 21.81
CA GLY A 100 9.84 -2.95 21.69
C GLY A 100 8.81 -2.78 22.82
N ASN A 101 8.48 -3.85 23.53
CA ASN A 101 7.58 -3.81 24.70
C ASN A 101 8.30 -3.55 26.03
N LEU A 102 9.64 -3.47 26.04
CA LEU A 102 10.43 -3.15 27.24
C LEU A 102 10.56 -1.63 27.43
N ASP A 103 10.88 -1.17 28.64
CA ASP A 103 11.24 0.23 28.87
C ASP A 103 12.62 0.59 28.30
N ASP A 104 12.87 1.89 28.15
CA ASP A 104 14.01 2.45 27.44
C ASP A 104 15.38 1.98 28.01
N ARG A 105 15.45 1.69 29.32
CA ARG A 105 16.69 1.19 29.94
C ARG A 105 16.93 -0.27 29.57
N LEU A 106 15.88 -1.09 29.65
CA LEU A 106 15.94 -2.52 29.30
C LEU A 106 16.18 -2.74 27.81
N GLN A 107 15.63 -1.88 26.94
CA GLN A 107 15.92 -1.91 25.51
C GLN A 107 17.41 -1.68 25.23
N LYS A 108 18.02 -0.67 25.85
CA LYS A 108 19.44 -0.37 25.70
C LYS A 108 20.33 -1.51 26.22
N ALA A 109 19.96 -2.10 27.36
CA ALA A 109 20.66 -3.26 27.90
C ALA A 109 20.60 -4.45 26.92
N ALA A 110 19.40 -4.81 26.45
CA ALA A 110 19.21 -5.90 25.48
C ALA A 110 20.01 -5.69 24.19
N LEU A 111 20.01 -4.46 23.64
CA LEU A 111 20.80 -4.11 22.46
C LEU A 111 22.30 -4.24 22.70
N SER A 112 22.80 -3.84 23.89
CA SER A 112 24.21 -3.95 24.23
C SER A 112 24.67 -5.40 24.33
N MET A 113 23.82 -6.28 24.90
CA MET A 113 24.07 -7.72 24.99
C MET A 113 24.09 -8.37 23.61
N LEU A 114 23.12 -8.07 22.74
CA LEU A 114 23.09 -8.58 21.37
C LEU A 114 24.36 -8.17 20.59
N LYS A 115 24.79 -6.91 20.71
CA LYS A 115 26.03 -6.43 20.09
C LYS A 115 27.26 -7.19 20.59
N ALA A 116 27.34 -7.47 21.88
CA ALA A 116 28.45 -8.22 22.47
C ALA A 116 28.46 -9.68 21.98
N SER A 117 27.30 -10.35 21.95
CA SER A 117 27.18 -11.72 21.45
C SER A 117 27.59 -11.82 19.97
N VAL A 118 27.18 -10.89 19.13
CA VAL A 118 27.59 -10.85 17.71
C VAL A 118 29.09 -10.63 17.58
N LYS A 119 29.67 -9.70 18.36
CA LYS A 119 31.11 -9.43 18.35
C LYS A 119 31.92 -10.67 18.72
N ASN A 120 31.49 -11.42 19.73
CA ASN A 120 32.17 -12.63 20.17
C ASN A 120 32.10 -13.76 19.13
N LEU A 121 30.97 -13.92 18.44
CA LEU A 121 30.82 -14.89 17.34
C LEU A 121 31.75 -14.59 16.16
N LEU A 122 31.99 -13.31 15.88
CA LEU A 122 32.90 -12.86 14.81
C LEU A 122 34.37 -12.96 15.20
N SER A 123 34.72 -12.88 16.49
CA SER A 123 36.09 -13.04 16.96
C SER A 123 36.55 -14.48 17.12
N VAL A 124 35.63 -15.44 17.26
CA VAL A 124 35.94 -16.88 17.38
C VAL A 124 36.11 -17.55 16.00
N SER A 125 35.68 -16.89 14.92
CA SER A 125 35.80 -17.37 13.53
C SER A 125 37.10 -16.93 12.81
N ARG A 126 38.15 -16.54 13.55
CA ARG A 126 39.50 -16.23 13.05
C ARG A 126 40.52 -17.10 13.76
#